data_AF-A0A812ULJ6-F1
#
_entry.id   AF-A0A812ULJ6-F1
#
_cell.length_a   1.000
_cell.length_b   1.000
_cell.length_c   1.000
_cell.angle_alpha   90.00
_cell.angle_beta   90.00
_cell.angle_gamma   90.00
#
_symmetry.space_group_name_H-M   'P 1'
#
loop_
_entity.id
_entity.type
_entity.pdbx_description
1 polymer ?
#
loop_
_entity_poly.entity_id
_entity_poly.type
_entity_poly.pdbx_seq_one_letter_code
_entity_poly.pdbx_strand_id
1 'polypeptide(L)'
;MQRSPAKGFAEDATESQNQSPQDLTCKQRDGHILGVKDGLKEKIAELDGKYAEHDEKVKAVEELAAPLTNAKAMSSTELVPLLDKLEEQVTEAKEAVLAFKTQDITEEKKGVDKELAGWFLIECRPLDSKTAALDARLGRLSATLARCRADVKGKAAQEMQQLEKQALAALRHHQHVKELSSDDVSKDMAGEKETLEKSDFISFFAKCEKPEGADMSEEDLSRVFDVLAEEETIEQGRMTALIRCFKKVVKETVLTRDKSVKGDSIRRLLAGEVLELLGAEAADEEAGVRRVRCHALRDGAEGWVTTSGSNGTPFLQDYSGVYKVVKETILTEAFELDTSGGKEAPRKLRPGDLVDVRIWPKKDDKSGLMRLKCKCRTDGTVGWVTAVGNTGTTFLEAPTDK
;
A
#
# COMPACT_ATOMS: atom_id res chain seq x y z
N MET A 1 -57.66 6.36 111.22
CA MET A 1 -56.85 6.31 112.47
C MET A 1 -55.56 7.08 112.23
N GLN A 2 -55.22 7.95 113.17
CA GLN A 2 -54.15 8.96 113.13
C GLN A 2 -52.74 8.35 113.08
N ARG A 3 -51.76 9.01 112.44
CA ARG A 3 -50.83 9.99 113.05
C ARG A 3 -49.76 10.46 112.03
N SER A 4 -49.53 11.78 112.05
CA SER A 4 -48.43 12.56 111.45
C SER A 4 -47.09 12.36 112.23
N PRO A 5 -45.97 13.08 111.98
CA PRO A 5 -45.47 13.84 110.80
C PRO A 5 -43.92 13.69 110.55
N ALA A 6 -43.35 14.34 109.50
CA ALA A 6 -42.20 15.28 109.58
C ALA A 6 -41.25 15.35 108.34
N LYS A 7 -41.10 16.60 107.82
CA LYS A 7 -39.93 17.37 107.28
C LYS A 7 -38.78 16.71 106.49
N GLY A 8 -38.41 17.35 105.37
CA GLY A 8 -37.06 17.31 104.76
C GLY A 8 -36.93 18.18 103.50
N PHE A 9 -35.90 19.04 103.45
CA PHE A 9 -35.52 20.02 102.40
C PHE A 9 -34.99 19.38 101.11
N ALA A 10 -35.09 20.10 99.96
CA ALA A 10 -33.95 20.64 99.18
C ALA A 10 -34.15 20.60 97.65
N GLU A 11 -34.03 21.80 97.06
CA GLU A 11 -33.39 22.18 95.79
C GLU A 11 -33.69 21.41 94.48
N ASP A 12 -34.46 22.11 93.65
CA ASP A 12 -34.49 22.04 92.20
C ASP A 12 -33.29 22.82 91.64
N ALA A 13 -32.30 22.13 91.06
CA ALA A 13 -31.26 22.77 90.23
C ALA A 13 -30.47 21.78 89.35
N THR A 14 -30.63 21.97 88.04
CA THR A 14 -29.64 21.75 86.96
C THR A 14 -29.21 20.33 86.63
N GLU A 15 -30.01 19.68 85.77
CA GLU A 15 -29.54 18.65 84.84
C GLU A 15 -28.75 19.33 83.70
N SER A 16 -27.54 19.78 84.01
CA SER A 16 -26.59 20.37 83.06
C SER A 16 -25.59 19.32 82.59
N GLN A 17 -25.66 19.04 81.29
CA GLN A 17 -24.79 18.25 80.44
C GLN A 17 -23.33 18.14 80.94
N ASN A 18 -22.93 16.95 81.38
CA ASN A 18 -21.52 16.61 81.59
C ASN A 18 -21.07 15.67 80.45
N GLN A 19 -20.80 16.22 79.27
CA GLN A 19 -20.15 15.46 78.18
C GLN A 19 -18.66 15.31 78.51
N SER A 20 -18.15 14.07 78.48
CA SER A 20 -16.77 13.78 78.85
C SER A 20 -15.78 14.47 77.88
N PRO A 21 -14.59 14.90 78.34
CA PRO A 21 -13.55 15.48 77.48
C PRO A 21 -13.08 14.55 76.33
N GLN A 22 -13.27 13.24 76.50
CA GLN A 22 -12.98 12.23 75.49
C GLN A 22 -14.03 12.19 74.36
N ASP A 23 -15.31 12.45 74.67
CA ASP A 23 -16.37 12.53 73.66
C ASP A 23 -16.30 13.83 72.84
N LEU A 24 -15.84 14.93 73.46
CA LEU A 24 -15.61 16.21 72.78
C LEU A 24 -14.43 16.12 71.80
N THR A 25 -13.35 15.44 72.18
CA THR A 25 -12.19 15.21 71.32
C THR A 25 -12.50 14.22 70.20
N CYS A 26 -13.32 13.19 70.43
CA CYS A 26 -13.78 12.29 69.38
C CYS A 26 -14.66 13.01 68.35
N LYS A 27 -15.65 13.80 68.79
CA LYS A 27 -16.52 14.60 67.89
C LYS A 27 -15.74 15.64 67.08
N GLN A 28 -14.74 16.29 67.68
CA GLN A 28 -13.87 17.23 66.97
C GLN A 28 -13.00 16.54 65.93
N ARG A 29 -12.50 15.33 66.24
CA ARG A 29 -11.72 14.50 65.32
C ARG A 29 -12.58 13.97 64.16
N ASP A 30 -13.80 13.54 64.47
CA ASP A 30 -14.77 13.08 63.47
C ASP A 30 -15.22 14.21 62.55
N GLY A 31 -15.46 15.41 63.10
CA GLY A 31 -15.76 16.61 62.32
C GLY A 31 -14.62 17.04 61.39
N HIS A 32 -13.37 16.97 61.85
CA HIS A 32 -12.19 17.23 61.02
C HIS A 32 -12.04 16.19 59.90
N ILE A 33 -12.25 14.90 60.19
CA ILE A 33 -12.17 13.83 59.19
C ILE A 33 -13.27 14.01 58.12
N LEU A 34 -14.48 14.41 58.52
CA LEU A 34 -15.58 14.71 57.60
C LEU A 34 -15.26 15.89 56.68
N GLY A 35 -14.74 17.01 57.21
CA GLY A 35 -14.36 18.16 56.40
C GLY A 35 -13.27 17.85 55.37
N VAL A 36 -12.27 17.03 55.74
CA VAL A 36 -11.23 16.58 54.81
C VAL A 36 -11.81 15.65 53.72
N LYS A 37 -12.75 14.77 54.07
CA LYS A 37 -13.44 13.91 53.10
C LYS A 37 -14.25 14.72 52.10
N ASP A 38 -14.93 15.78 52.54
CA ASP A 38 -15.73 16.61 51.64
C ASP A 38 -14.86 17.40 50.64
N GLY A 39 -13.71 17.93 51.09
CA GLY A 39 -12.72 18.54 50.17
C GLY A 39 -12.12 17.54 49.17
N LEU A 40 -11.89 16.29 49.59
CA LEU A 40 -11.43 15.23 48.68
C LEU A 40 -12.51 14.82 47.65
N LYS A 41 -13.80 14.84 48.01
CA LYS A 41 -14.90 14.60 47.06
C LYS A 41 -14.98 15.70 46.01
N GLU A 42 -14.78 16.96 46.39
CA GLU A 42 -14.77 18.08 45.45
C GLU A 42 -13.64 17.93 44.42
N LYS A 43 -12.43 17.56 44.86
CA LYS A 43 -11.32 17.21 43.96
C LYS A 43 -11.64 16.04 43.02
N ILE A 44 -12.30 14.99 43.52
CA ILE A 44 -12.72 13.86 42.70
C ILE A 44 -13.72 14.31 41.63
N ALA A 45 -14.63 15.23 41.97
CA ALA A 45 -15.56 15.82 41.00
C ALA A 45 -14.84 16.66 39.93
N GLU A 46 -13.81 17.43 40.30
CA GLU A 46 -12.96 18.15 39.33
C GLU A 46 -12.23 17.18 38.38
N LEU A 47 -11.68 16.09 38.92
CA LEU A 47 -11.04 15.03 38.11
C LEU A 47 -12.05 14.35 37.17
N ASP A 48 -13.28 14.11 37.60
CA ASP A 48 -14.36 13.58 36.75
C ASP A 48 -14.72 14.56 35.63
N GLY A 49 -14.66 15.87 35.87
CA GLY A 49 -14.81 16.92 34.86
C GLY A 49 -13.69 16.86 33.80
N LYS A 50 -12.42 16.82 34.22
CA LYS A 50 -11.28 16.65 33.30
C LYS A 50 -11.37 15.35 32.51
N TYR A 51 -11.77 14.25 33.15
CA TYR A 51 -12.02 12.98 32.48
C TYR A 51 -13.04 13.13 31.34
N ALA A 52 -14.14 13.87 31.55
CA ALA A 52 -15.15 14.08 30.52
C ALA A 52 -14.59 14.79 29.29
N GLU A 53 -13.68 15.76 29.46
CA GLU A 53 -12.99 16.41 28.32
C GLU A 53 -12.13 15.42 27.53
N HIS A 54 -11.43 14.51 28.20
CA HIS A 54 -10.66 13.45 27.53
C HIS A 54 -11.56 12.44 26.82
N ASP A 55 -12.69 12.06 27.42
CA ASP A 55 -13.68 11.17 26.79
C ASP A 55 -14.27 11.78 25.52
N GLU A 56 -14.61 13.08 25.53
CA GLU A 56 -15.08 13.80 24.35
C GLU A 56 -14.01 13.88 23.25
N LYS A 57 -12.74 14.13 23.61
CA LYS A 57 -11.63 14.06 22.65
C LYS A 57 -11.52 12.67 22.02
N VAL A 58 -11.57 11.61 22.83
CA VAL A 58 -11.50 10.23 22.31
C VAL A 58 -12.70 9.92 21.39
N LYS A 59 -13.92 10.38 21.72
CA LYS A 59 -15.09 10.25 20.84
C LYS A 59 -14.88 10.97 19.51
N ALA A 60 -14.36 12.19 19.51
CA ALA A 60 -14.07 12.94 18.29
C ALA A 60 -13.05 12.20 17.40
N VAL A 61 -12.03 11.58 17.99
CA VAL A 61 -11.07 10.74 17.24
C VAL A 61 -11.74 9.48 16.66
N GLU A 62 -12.66 8.85 17.41
CA GLU A 62 -13.45 7.72 16.91
C GLU A 62 -14.37 8.11 15.75
N GLU A 63 -14.99 9.29 15.81
CA GLU A 63 -15.82 9.82 14.71
C GLU A 63 -14.99 10.14 13.46
N LEU A 64 -13.81 10.74 13.63
CA LEU A 64 -12.86 10.95 12.53
C LEU A 64 -12.42 9.62 11.90
N ALA A 65 -12.40 8.53 12.67
CA ALA A 65 -12.05 7.20 12.19
C ALA A 65 -13.21 6.48 11.49
N ALA A 66 -14.44 7.00 11.55
CA ALA A 66 -15.62 6.38 10.94
C ALA A 66 -15.47 6.06 9.43
N PRO A 67 -14.83 6.90 8.59
CA PRO A 67 -14.62 6.58 7.18
C PRO A 67 -13.75 5.34 6.93
N LEU A 68 -12.90 4.94 7.90
CA LEU A 68 -12.06 3.74 7.78
C LEU A 68 -12.89 2.44 7.68
N THR A 69 -14.16 2.46 8.06
CA THR A 69 -15.09 1.34 7.84
C THR A 69 -15.28 1.03 6.34
N ASN A 70 -15.10 2.02 5.46
CA ASN A 70 -15.17 1.88 4.01
C ASN A 70 -13.80 2.06 3.33
N ALA A 71 -12.69 1.83 4.05
CA ALA A 71 -11.34 2.04 3.52
C ALA A 71 -11.06 1.25 2.22
N LYS A 72 -11.76 0.14 1.97
CA LYS A 72 -11.61 -0.61 0.71
C LYS A 72 -12.07 0.15 -0.52
N ALA A 73 -13.00 1.10 -0.40
CA ALA A 73 -13.55 1.87 -1.53
C ALA A 73 -12.79 3.18 -1.79
N MET A 74 -12.15 3.77 -0.78
CA MET A 74 -11.43 5.04 -0.89
C MET A 74 -10.07 4.88 -1.58
N SER A 75 -9.58 5.85 -2.34
CA SER A 75 -8.27 5.75 -2.99
C SER A 75 -7.11 5.82 -1.98
N SER A 76 -5.91 5.38 -2.39
CA SER A 76 -4.72 5.57 -1.55
C SER A 76 -4.41 7.04 -1.27
N THR A 77 -4.71 7.94 -2.21
CA THR A 77 -4.49 9.39 -2.07
C THR A 77 -5.43 10.05 -1.07
N GLU A 78 -6.62 9.49 -0.85
CA GLU A 78 -7.56 9.92 0.19
C GLU A 78 -7.25 9.30 1.56
N LEU A 79 -6.83 8.02 1.57
CA LEU A 79 -6.59 7.28 2.80
C LEU A 79 -5.32 7.70 3.53
N VAL A 80 -4.23 7.99 2.81
CA VAL A 80 -2.95 8.36 3.45
C VAL A 80 -3.10 9.61 4.34
N PRO A 81 -3.65 10.75 3.85
CA PRO A 81 -3.83 11.93 4.69
C PRO A 81 -4.78 11.71 5.86
N LEU A 82 -5.83 10.90 5.67
CA LEU A 82 -6.76 10.56 6.75
C LEU A 82 -6.07 9.74 7.85
N LEU A 83 -5.24 8.77 7.47
CA LEU A 83 -4.47 7.96 8.42
C LEU A 83 -3.42 8.80 9.16
N ASP A 84 -2.70 9.68 8.45
CA ASP A 84 -1.72 10.59 9.08
C ASP A 84 -2.40 11.46 10.16
N LYS A 85 -3.52 12.11 9.81
CA LYS A 85 -4.30 12.93 10.74
C LYS A 85 -4.83 12.11 11.93
N LEU A 86 -5.32 10.90 11.69
CA LEU A 86 -5.82 10.04 12.76
C LEU A 86 -4.73 9.53 13.69
N GLU A 87 -3.55 9.21 13.17
CA GLU A 87 -2.41 8.78 14.00
C GLU A 87 -1.91 9.90 14.90
N GLU A 88 -1.84 11.13 14.39
CA GLU A 88 -1.53 12.33 15.18
C GLU A 88 -2.54 12.49 16.32
N GLN A 89 -3.84 12.51 16.01
CA GLN A 89 -4.90 12.68 17.00
C GLN A 89 -4.98 11.53 18.02
N VAL A 90 -4.75 10.28 17.60
CA VAL A 90 -4.67 9.13 18.53
C VAL A 90 -3.45 9.25 19.45
N THR A 91 -2.32 9.75 18.96
CA THR A 91 -1.10 9.93 19.75
C THR A 91 -1.29 11.03 20.78
N GLU A 92 -1.81 12.19 20.37
CA GLU A 92 -2.16 13.30 21.27
C GLU A 92 -3.15 12.85 22.36
N ALA A 93 -4.19 12.11 21.99
CA ALA A 93 -5.17 11.60 22.94
C ALA A 93 -4.57 10.60 23.94
N LYS A 94 -3.66 9.72 23.50
CA LYS A 94 -2.94 8.78 24.38
C LYS A 94 -2.05 9.51 25.37
N GLU A 95 -1.28 10.50 24.91
CA GLU A 95 -0.41 11.30 25.77
C GLU A 95 -1.23 12.10 26.79
N ALA A 96 -2.36 12.68 26.38
CA ALA A 96 -3.26 13.40 27.26
C ALA A 96 -3.89 12.49 28.34
N VAL A 97 -4.37 11.30 27.98
CA VAL A 97 -4.92 10.32 28.95
C VAL A 97 -3.83 9.81 29.90
N LEU A 98 -2.61 9.57 29.40
CA LEU A 98 -1.48 9.17 30.23
C LEU A 98 -1.06 10.27 31.22
N ALA A 99 -1.02 11.52 30.76
CA ALA A 99 -0.73 12.67 31.61
C ALA A 99 -1.79 12.81 32.71
N PHE A 100 -3.08 12.71 32.38
CA PHE A 100 -4.17 12.73 33.35
C PHE A 100 -4.03 11.63 34.41
N LYS A 101 -3.68 10.41 33.98
CA LYS A 101 -3.46 9.28 34.89
C LYS A 101 -2.25 9.46 35.81
N THR A 102 -1.16 10.01 35.30
CA THR A 102 0.13 10.09 36.03
C THR A 102 0.28 11.37 36.86
N GLN A 103 -0.25 12.49 36.39
CA GLN A 103 -0.13 13.79 37.04
C GLN A 103 -1.37 14.10 37.87
N ASP A 104 -2.56 14.08 37.28
CA ASP A 104 -3.78 14.49 37.99
C ASP A 104 -4.27 13.43 38.99
N ILE A 105 -4.26 12.14 38.62
CA ILE A 105 -4.73 11.06 39.50
C ILE A 105 -3.65 10.62 40.50
N THR A 106 -2.37 10.56 40.10
CA THR A 106 -1.32 9.94 40.93
C THR A 106 -0.56 10.92 41.84
N GLU A 107 -0.40 12.20 41.47
CA GLU A 107 0.18 13.18 42.41
C GLU A 107 -0.76 13.47 43.57
N GLU A 108 -2.07 13.54 43.34
CA GLU A 108 -3.03 13.76 44.42
C GLU A 108 -3.20 12.57 45.37
N LYS A 109 -2.73 11.38 44.96
CA LYS A 109 -2.60 10.22 45.87
C LYS A 109 -1.47 10.39 46.91
N LYS A 110 -0.52 11.31 46.71
CA LYS A 110 0.63 11.52 47.62
C LYS A 110 0.36 12.48 48.78
N GLY A 111 -0.69 13.31 48.69
CA GLY A 111 -1.01 14.34 49.69
C GLY A 111 -1.96 13.90 50.82
N VAL A 112 -2.40 12.63 50.84
CA VAL A 112 -3.44 12.14 51.76
C VAL A 112 -2.82 11.44 52.97
N ASP A 113 -3.29 11.80 54.17
CA ASP A 113 -2.90 11.18 55.44
C ASP A 113 -3.14 9.66 55.41
N LYS A 114 -2.30 8.88 56.12
CA LYS A 114 -2.25 7.40 56.08
C LYS A 114 -3.59 6.73 56.39
N GLU A 115 -4.41 7.32 57.25
CA GLU A 115 -5.76 6.82 57.59
C GLU A 115 -6.82 7.10 56.50
N LEU A 116 -6.66 8.18 55.72
CA LEU A 116 -7.60 8.59 54.67
C LEU A 116 -7.18 8.12 53.28
N ALA A 117 -5.92 7.76 53.10
CA ALA A 117 -5.36 7.28 51.83
C ALA A 117 -6.11 6.06 51.29
N GLY A 118 -6.50 5.13 52.16
CA GLY A 118 -7.27 3.94 51.76
C GLY A 118 -8.67 4.27 51.25
N TRP A 119 -9.37 5.24 51.87
CA TRP A 119 -10.68 5.69 51.43
C TRP A 119 -10.58 6.47 50.11
N PHE A 120 -9.65 7.40 50.00
CA PHE A 120 -9.42 8.17 48.76
C PHE A 120 -9.07 7.25 47.58
N LEU A 121 -8.22 6.24 47.79
CA LEU A 121 -7.90 5.25 46.76
C LEU A 121 -9.11 4.47 46.28
N ILE A 122 -10.06 4.14 47.16
CA ILE A 122 -11.31 3.46 46.79
C ILE A 122 -12.18 4.38 45.95
N GLU A 123 -12.32 5.64 46.35
CA GLU A 123 -13.14 6.62 45.62
C GLU A 123 -12.53 7.03 44.27
N CYS A 124 -11.21 6.91 44.07
CA CYS A 124 -10.57 7.12 42.77
C CYS A 124 -10.65 5.90 41.83
N ARG A 125 -11.01 4.70 42.30
CA ARG A 125 -11.10 3.49 41.44
C ARG A 125 -12.02 3.65 40.22
N PRO A 126 -13.18 4.32 40.31
CA PRO A 126 -14.01 4.58 39.13
C PRO A 126 -13.25 5.35 38.04
N LEU A 127 -12.48 6.38 38.41
CA LEU A 127 -11.64 7.15 37.48
C LEU A 127 -10.52 6.30 36.87
N ASP A 128 -9.85 5.46 37.68
CA ASP A 128 -8.85 4.50 37.19
C ASP A 128 -9.47 3.51 36.17
N SER A 129 -10.70 3.04 36.41
CA SER A 129 -11.41 2.16 35.48
C SER A 129 -11.86 2.88 34.21
N LYS A 130 -12.34 4.12 34.32
CA LYS A 130 -12.78 4.94 33.20
C LYS A 130 -11.61 5.30 32.27
N THR A 131 -10.47 5.72 32.83
CA THR A 131 -9.24 6.00 32.06
C THR A 131 -8.67 4.76 31.38
N ALA A 132 -8.71 3.60 32.04
CA ALA A 132 -8.35 2.33 31.40
C ALA A 132 -9.27 1.98 30.21
N ALA A 133 -10.55 2.39 30.25
CA ALA A 133 -11.45 2.22 29.11
C ALA A 133 -11.08 3.14 27.93
N LEU A 134 -10.66 4.37 28.19
CA LEU A 134 -10.11 5.27 27.16
C LEU A 134 -8.83 4.71 26.54
N ASP A 135 -7.89 4.23 27.35
CA ASP A 135 -6.67 3.56 26.90
C ASP A 135 -7.00 2.38 25.97
N ALA A 136 -7.99 1.55 26.35
CA ALA A 136 -8.42 0.41 25.55
C ALA A 136 -9.06 0.82 24.21
N ARG A 137 -9.84 1.91 24.18
CA ARG A 137 -10.43 2.48 22.96
C ARG A 137 -9.35 3.01 22.01
N LEU A 138 -8.43 3.84 22.52
CA LEU A 138 -7.29 4.37 21.77
C LEU A 138 -6.34 3.25 21.30
N GLY A 139 -6.18 2.20 22.09
CA GLY A 139 -5.43 1.00 21.71
C GLY A 139 -6.05 0.29 20.51
N ARG A 140 -7.38 0.10 20.50
CA ARG A 140 -8.11 -0.50 19.35
C ARG A 140 -8.02 0.37 18.09
N LEU A 141 -8.13 1.69 18.23
CA LEU A 141 -7.95 2.62 17.11
C LEU A 141 -6.53 2.54 16.55
N SER A 142 -5.52 2.59 17.40
CA SER A 142 -4.12 2.46 17.01
C SER A 142 -3.81 1.15 16.28
N ALA A 143 -4.37 0.03 16.75
CA ALA A 143 -4.25 -1.26 16.05
C ALA A 143 -4.96 -1.26 14.68
N THR A 144 -6.10 -0.57 14.57
CA THR A 144 -6.84 -0.41 13.31
C THR A 144 -6.05 0.45 12.32
N LEU A 145 -5.48 1.56 12.76
CA LEU A 145 -4.63 2.44 11.94
C LEU A 145 -3.40 1.69 11.41
N ALA A 146 -2.71 0.94 12.27
CA ALA A 146 -1.57 0.13 11.86
C ALA A 146 -1.92 -0.90 10.77
N ARG A 147 -3.09 -1.56 10.87
CA ARG A 147 -3.60 -2.47 9.84
C ARG A 147 -3.94 -1.72 8.55
N CYS A 148 -4.69 -0.62 8.64
CA CYS A 148 -5.08 0.18 7.48
C CYS A 148 -3.87 0.76 6.75
N ARG A 149 -2.81 1.19 7.44
CA ARG A 149 -1.53 1.61 6.85
C ARG A 149 -0.90 0.51 6.01
N ALA A 150 -0.85 -0.71 6.54
CA ALA A 150 -0.29 -1.85 5.80
C ALA A 150 -1.08 -2.14 4.53
N ASP A 151 -2.41 -2.11 4.62
CA ASP A 151 -3.32 -2.33 3.48
C ASP A 151 -3.20 -1.20 2.43
N VAL A 152 -3.13 0.05 2.86
CA VAL A 152 -3.02 1.23 1.97
C VAL A 152 -1.72 1.22 1.19
N LYS A 153 -0.61 0.77 1.77
CA LYS A 153 0.65 0.62 1.02
C LYS A 153 0.52 -0.38 -0.12
N GLY A 154 -0.13 -1.52 0.13
CA GLY A 154 -0.41 -2.51 -0.90
C GLY A 154 -1.36 -1.97 -1.97
N LYS A 155 -2.41 -1.26 -1.53
CA LYS A 155 -3.39 -0.63 -2.41
C LYS A 155 -2.78 0.44 -3.31
N ALA A 156 -1.93 1.32 -2.76
CA ALA A 156 -1.23 2.35 -3.54
C ALA A 156 -0.38 1.74 -4.66
N ALA A 157 0.31 0.63 -4.38
CA ALA A 157 1.09 -0.09 -5.39
C ALA A 157 0.19 -0.71 -6.47
N GLN A 158 -0.96 -1.28 -6.10
CA GLN A 158 -1.93 -1.85 -7.04
C GLN A 158 -2.59 -0.78 -7.92
N GLU A 159 -3.02 0.34 -7.32
CA GLU A 159 -3.57 1.49 -8.04
C GLU A 159 -2.56 2.01 -9.06
N MET A 160 -1.30 2.17 -8.65
CA MET A 160 -0.24 2.64 -9.54
C MET A 160 0.02 1.67 -10.70
N GLN A 161 0.08 0.36 -10.44
CA GLN A 161 0.21 -0.66 -11.49
C GLN A 161 -0.98 -0.64 -12.46
N GLN A 162 -2.19 -0.40 -11.95
CA GLN A 162 -3.39 -0.31 -12.77
C GLN A 162 -3.36 0.95 -13.66
N LEU A 163 -2.94 2.09 -13.12
CA LEU A 163 -2.78 3.34 -13.88
C LEU A 163 -1.71 3.18 -14.98
N GLU A 164 -0.57 2.57 -14.67
CA GLU A 164 0.48 2.28 -15.65
C GLU A 164 -0.07 1.40 -16.79
N LYS A 165 -0.80 0.33 -16.45
CA LYS A 165 -1.42 -0.56 -17.43
C LYS A 165 -2.45 0.17 -18.29
N GLN A 166 -3.26 1.04 -17.71
CA GLN A 166 -4.26 1.83 -18.43
C GLN A 166 -3.59 2.81 -19.40
N ALA A 167 -2.56 3.54 -18.95
CA ALA A 167 -1.82 4.47 -19.78
C ALA A 167 -1.17 3.78 -20.98
N LEU A 168 -0.45 2.67 -20.75
CA LEU A 168 0.17 1.91 -21.85
C LEU A 168 -0.87 1.28 -22.78
N ALA A 169 -2.03 0.86 -22.27
CA ALA A 169 -3.13 0.37 -23.10
C ALA A 169 -3.73 1.48 -23.98
N ALA A 170 -3.86 2.71 -23.46
CA ALA A 170 -4.30 3.86 -24.24
C ALA A 170 -3.29 4.22 -25.34
N LEU A 171 -1.98 4.22 -25.05
CA LEU A 171 -0.95 4.43 -26.08
C LEU A 171 -1.02 3.36 -27.19
N ARG A 172 -1.19 2.10 -26.83
CA ARG A 172 -1.36 0.99 -27.79
C ARG A 172 -2.67 1.07 -28.56
N HIS A 173 -3.72 1.61 -27.95
CA HIS A 173 -4.98 1.87 -28.66
C HIS A 173 -4.80 2.98 -29.70
N HIS A 174 -4.14 4.09 -29.33
CA HIS A 174 -3.79 5.13 -30.28
C HIS A 174 -2.91 4.61 -31.42
N GLN A 175 -1.89 3.80 -31.08
CA GLN A 175 -1.06 3.10 -32.05
C GLN A 175 -1.92 2.29 -33.04
N HIS A 176 -2.90 1.55 -32.52
CA HIS A 176 -3.78 0.70 -33.31
C HIS A 176 -4.70 1.51 -34.23
N VAL A 177 -5.38 2.53 -33.70
CA VAL A 177 -6.36 3.34 -34.44
C VAL A 177 -5.70 4.19 -35.52
N LYS A 178 -4.49 4.69 -35.26
CA LYS A 178 -3.72 5.51 -36.23
C LYS A 178 -2.78 4.69 -37.11
N GLU A 179 -2.74 3.36 -36.94
CA GLU A 179 -1.86 2.44 -37.68
C GLU A 179 -0.36 2.80 -37.59
N LEU A 180 0.08 3.29 -36.43
CA LEU A 180 1.45 3.76 -36.19
C LEU A 180 2.37 2.62 -35.71
N SER A 181 3.68 2.75 -35.93
CA SER A 181 4.66 1.93 -35.21
C SER A 181 4.88 2.45 -33.79
N SER A 182 5.48 1.65 -32.91
CA SER A 182 5.83 2.10 -31.55
C SER A 182 6.82 3.27 -31.56
N ASP A 183 7.71 3.32 -32.56
CA ASP A 183 8.63 4.44 -32.75
C ASP A 183 7.90 5.71 -33.19
N ASP A 184 6.91 5.59 -34.06
CA ASP A 184 6.13 6.74 -34.53
C ASP A 184 5.29 7.33 -33.40
N VAL A 185 4.66 6.48 -32.56
CA VAL A 185 3.95 6.97 -31.36
C VAL A 185 4.93 7.69 -30.43
N SER A 186 6.11 7.12 -30.18
CA SER A 186 7.10 7.79 -29.33
C SER A 186 7.58 9.13 -29.91
N LYS A 187 7.72 9.25 -31.23
CA LYS A 187 8.04 10.50 -31.93
C LYS A 187 6.88 11.50 -31.83
N ASP A 188 5.64 11.07 -31.99
CA ASP A 188 4.47 11.95 -31.90
C ASP A 188 4.25 12.52 -30.49
N MET A 189 4.75 11.83 -29.47
CA MET A 189 4.78 12.33 -28.09
C MET A 189 5.90 13.35 -27.85
N ALA A 190 7.14 13.02 -28.23
CA ALA A 190 8.31 13.86 -27.95
C ALA A 190 8.50 15.01 -28.97
N GLY A 191 7.84 14.92 -30.13
CA GLY A 191 8.06 15.84 -31.26
C GLY A 191 9.48 15.71 -31.82
N GLU A 192 10.15 16.85 -32.01
CA GLU A 192 11.54 16.91 -32.47
C GLU A 192 12.57 16.64 -31.35
N LYS A 193 12.12 16.45 -30.10
CA LYS A 193 13.01 16.21 -28.95
C LYS A 193 13.49 14.75 -28.91
N GLU A 194 14.73 14.53 -28.45
CA GLU A 194 15.27 13.18 -28.19
C GLU A 194 14.78 12.60 -26.85
N THR A 195 14.28 13.46 -25.96
CA THR A 195 13.74 13.10 -24.65
C THR A 195 12.29 13.59 -24.53
N LEU A 196 11.50 12.83 -23.78
CA LEU A 196 10.11 13.13 -23.47
C LEU A 196 10.01 13.71 -22.06
N GLU A 197 9.44 14.90 -21.95
CA GLU A 197 9.14 15.55 -20.68
C GLU A 197 7.72 15.23 -20.19
N LYS A 198 7.47 15.44 -18.90
CA LYS A 198 6.16 15.17 -18.29
C LYS A 198 5.02 15.94 -18.97
N SER A 199 5.23 17.22 -19.29
CA SER A 199 4.26 18.07 -19.98
C SER A 199 3.91 17.53 -21.36
N ASP A 200 4.91 17.05 -22.11
CA ASP A 200 4.71 16.46 -23.43
C ASP A 200 3.84 15.19 -23.33
N PHE A 201 4.13 14.32 -22.36
CA PHE A 201 3.35 13.12 -22.10
C PHE A 201 1.88 13.44 -21.78
N ILE A 202 1.62 14.36 -20.84
CA ILE A 202 0.26 14.77 -20.47
C ILE A 202 -0.46 15.38 -21.69
N SER A 203 0.21 16.27 -22.43
CA SER A 203 -0.36 16.92 -23.62
C SER A 203 -0.70 15.91 -24.72
N PHE A 204 0.09 14.85 -24.85
CA PHE A 204 -0.20 13.78 -25.80
C PHE A 204 -1.46 13.01 -25.42
N PHE A 205 -1.64 12.69 -24.13
CA PHE A 205 -2.86 12.05 -23.66
C PHE A 205 -4.10 12.92 -23.81
N ALA A 206 -3.97 14.25 -23.90
CA ALA A 206 -5.11 15.11 -24.22
C ALA A 206 -5.62 14.94 -25.67
N LYS A 207 -4.75 14.53 -26.60
CA LYS A 207 -5.05 14.39 -28.05
C LYS A 207 -5.09 12.94 -28.56
N CYS A 208 -4.63 11.97 -27.77
CA CYS A 208 -4.54 10.59 -28.22
C CYS A 208 -5.92 9.93 -28.29
N GLU A 209 -6.03 8.90 -29.13
CA GLU A 209 -7.25 8.10 -29.24
C GLU A 209 -7.24 7.14 -28.05
N LYS A 210 -8.35 7.07 -27.33
CA LYS A 210 -8.48 6.24 -26.13
C LYS A 210 -9.68 5.31 -26.27
N PRO A 211 -9.62 4.11 -25.66
CA PRO A 211 -10.81 3.31 -25.47
C PRO A 211 -11.89 4.09 -24.71
N GLU A 212 -13.16 3.79 -24.98
CA GLU A 212 -14.29 4.40 -24.26
C GLU A 212 -14.17 4.14 -22.75
N GLY A 213 -14.27 5.20 -21.95
CA GLY A 213 -14.13 5.13 -20.49
C GLY A 213 -12.70 4.98 -19.96
N ALA A 214 -11.67 5.12 -20.82
CA ALA A 214 -10.26 5.07 -20.43
C ALA A 214 -9.64 6.46 -20.20
N ASP A 215 -10.45 7.44 -19.81
CA ASP A 215 -9.96 8.77 -19.45
C ASP A 215 -9.14 8.73 -18.16
N MET A 216 -8.05 9.47 -18.14
CA MET A 216 -7.13 9.60 -17.02
C MET A 216 -6.98 11.08 -16.70
N SER A 217 -6.95 11.42 -15.41
CA SER A 217 -6.69 12.80 -14.99
C SER A 217 -5.23 13.18 -15.23
N GLU A 218 -4.94 14.48 -15.28
CA GLU A 218 -3.57 14.96 -15.43
C GLU A 218 -2.70 14.56 -14.23
N GLU A 219 -3.28 14.49 -13.02
CA GLU A 219 -2.59 14.03 -11.82
C GLU A 219 -2.18 12.56 -11.90
N ASP A 220 -3.07 11.69 -12.40
CA ASP A 220 -2.77 10.28 -12.58
C ASP A 220 -1.72 10.06 -13.68
N LEU A 221 -1.80 10.82 -14.78
CA LEU A 221 -0.78 10.80 -15.83
C LEU A 221 0.58 11.30 -15.34
N SER A 222 0.61 12.32 -14.49
CA SER A 222 1.83 12.81 -13.83
C SER A 222 2.47 11.71 -12.98
N ARG A 223 1.67 11.00 -12.17
CA ARG A 223 2.13 9.87 -11.35
C ARG A 223 2.65 8.71 -12.21
N VAL A 224 1.96 8.39 -13.30
CA VAL A 224 2.41 7.37 -14.26
C VAL A 224 3.74 7.79 -14.87
N PHE A 225 3.87 9.04 -15.30
CA PHE A 225 5.11 9.53 -15.87
C PHE A 225 6.27 9.41 -14.88
N ASP A 226 6.10 9.79 -13.62
CA ASP A 226 7.15 9.69 -12.61
C ASP A 226 7.64 8.24 -12.39
N VAL A 227 6.71 7.29 -12.41
CA VAL A 227 7.05 5.85 -12.30
C VAL A 227 7.75 5.36 -13.56
N LEU A 228 7.24 5.76 -14.74
CA LEU A 228 7.84 5.36 -15.99
C LEU A 228 9.24 5.96 -16.09
N ALA A 229 9.41 7.26 -15.87
CA ALA A 229 10.62 8.03 -16.12
C ALA A 229 11.86 7.54 -15.39
N GLU A 230 11.71 7.09 -14.14
CA GLU A 230 12.82 6.81 -13.21
C GLU A 230 13.67 8.06 -12.87
N GLU A 231 13.78 9.02 -13.79
CA GLU A 231 14.42 10.35 -13.68
C GLU A 231 13.45 11.48 -14.12
N GLU A 232 13.97 12.66 -14.48
CA GLU A 232 13.14 13.81 -14.91
C GLU A 232 12.55 13.65 -16.33
N THR A 233 13.19 12.85 -17.20
CA THR A 233 12.79 12.69 -18.60
C THR A 233 12.87 11.23 -19.06
N ILE A 234 12.22 10.92 -20.18
CA ILE A 234 12.27 9.59 -20.80
C ILE A 234 12.97 9.70 -22.16
N GLU A 235 14.11 9.03 -22.33
CA GLU A 235 14.72 8.88 -23.66
C GLU A 235 13.73 8.22 -24.64
N GLN A 236 13.69 8.72 -25.87
CA GLN A 236 12.77 8.22 -26.90
C GLN A 236 12.82 6.69 -27.09
N GLY A 237 14.03 6.11 -27.17
CA GLY A 237 14.19 4.66 -27.32
C GLY A 237 13.63 3.86 -26.13
N ARG A 238 13.67 4.43 -24.92
CA ARG A 238 13.08 3.83 -23.72
C ARG A 238 11.56 3.91 -23.79
N MET A 239 11.01 5.01 -24.26
CA MET A 239 9.57 5.17 -24.45
C MET A 239 9.02 4.23 -25.52
N THR A 240 9.70 4.09 -26.66
CA THR A 240 9.39 3.03 -27.65
C THR A 240 9.33 1.67 -26.94
N ALA A 241 10.34 1.32 -26.15
CA ALA A 241 10.41 0.03 -25.48
C ALA A 241 9.23 -0.21 -24.52
N LEU A 242 8.71 0.83 -23.88
CA LEU A 242 7.51 0.76 -23.02
C LEU A 242 6.22 0.52 -23.83
N ILE A 243 6.11 1.10 -25.03
CA ILE A 243 4.92 0.96 -25.89
C ILE A 243 4.85 -0.43 -26.53
N ARG A 244 6.01 -1.01 -26.89
CA ARG A 244 6.11 -2.33 -27.56
C ARG A 244 5.19 -3.35 -26.91
N CYS A 245 4.49 -4.10 -27.77
CA CYS A 245 3.52 -5.09 -27.36
C CYS A 245 4.01 -6.48 -27.76
N PHE A 246 4.11 -7.38 -26.79
CA PHE A 246 4.56 -8.74 -27.02
C PHE A 246 3.41 -9.71 -26.78
N LYS A 247 3.29 -10.71 -27.65
CA LYS A 247 2.37 -11.84 -27.47
C LYS A 247 3.12 -13.16 -27.48
N LYS A 248 2.67 -14.09 -26.66
CA LYS A 248 3.17 -15.46 -26.60
C LYS A 248 2.26 -16.37 -27.42
N VAL A 249 2.86 -17.25 -28.21
CA VAL A 249 2.15 -18.29 -28.95
C VAL A 249 1.65 -19.33 -27.96
N VAL A 250 0.33 -19.48 -27.83
CA VAL A 250 -0.29 -20.49 -26.95
C VAL A 250 -0.71 -21.74 -27.71
N LYS A 251 -0.96 -21.59 -29.01
CA LYS A 251 -1.24 -22.70 -29.94
C LYS A 251 -0.39 -22.53 -31.18
N GLU A 252 0.13 -23.64 -31.67
CA GLU A 252 0.93 -23.68 -32.87
C GLU A 252 0.19 -23.00 -34.04
N THR A 253 0.90 -22.13 -34.76
CA THR A 253 0.32 -21.33 -35.85
C THR A 253 1.38 -21.06 -36.93
N VAL A 254 0.97 -20.53 -38.07
CA VAL A 254 1.86 -20.29 -39.22
C VAL A 254 2.12 -18.80 -39.40
N LEU A 255 3.39 -18.45 -39.55
CA LEU A 255 3.83 -17.14 -39.97
C LEU A 255 3.83 -17.10 -41.50
N THR A 256 3.10 -16.17 -42.10
CA THR A 256 3.07 -15.98 -43.57
C THR A 256 3.70 -14.65 -43.96
N ARG A 257 4.10 -14.52 -45.21
CA ARG A 257 4.67 -13.27 -45.75
C ARG A 257 3.63 -12.15 -45.82
N ASP A 258 2.43 -12.50 -46.26
CA ASP A 258 1.37 -11.53 -46.54
C ASP A 258 0.23 -11.61 -45.53
N LYS A 259 -0.60 -10.56 -45.53
CA LYS A 259 -1.79 -10.48 -44.67
C LYS A 259 -2.77 -11.61 -44.95
N SER A 260 -2.85 -12.19 -46.15
CA SER A 260 -3.76 -13.32 -46.40
C SER A 260 -3.26 -14.62 -45.75
N VAL A 261 -4.14 -15.41 -45.13
CA VAL A 261 -3.81 -16.79 -44.68
C VAL A 261 -3.34 -17.70 -45.82
N LYS A 262 -3.69 -17.38 -47.07
CA LYS A 262 -3.29 -18.15 -48.27
C LYS A 262 -1.93 -17.72 -48.83
N GLY A 263 -1.31 -16.69 -48.25
CA GLY A 263 0.00 -16.21 -48.65
C GLY A 263 1.11 -17.21 -48.32
N ASP A 264 2.30 -16.93 -48.83
CA ASP A 264 3.45 -17.82 -48.66
C ASP A 264 3.80 -18.02 -47.18
N SER A 265 3.88 -19.29 -46.76
CA SER A 265 4.29 -19.64 -45.40
C SER A 265 5.80 -19.43 -45.24
N ILE A 266 6.18 -18.62 -44.26
CA ILE A 266 7.58 -18.41 -43.88
C ILE A 266 8.03 -19.60 -43.02
N ARG A 267 7.32 -19.84 -41.92
CA ARG A 267 7.56 -20.96 -41.01
C ARG A 267 6.41 -21.20 -40.04
N ARG A 268 6.52 -22.28 -39.28
CA ARG A 268 5.61 -22.60 -38.18
C ARG A 268 6.14 -22.01 -36.87
N LEU A 269 5.25 -21.39 -36.10
CA LEU A 269 5.49 -20.83 -34.78
C LEU A 269 5.02 -21.83 -33.72
N LEU A 270 5.92 -22.24 -32.83
CA LEU A 270 5.62 -23.21 -31.78
C LEU A 270 5.02 -22.55 -30.54
N ALA A 271 4.23 -23.31 -29.78
CA ALA A 271 3.76 -22.86 -28.48
C ALA A 271 4.94 -22.48 -27.57
N GLY A 272 4.84 -21.33 -26.92
CA GLY A 272 5.90 -20.75 -26.10
C GLY A 272 6.75 -19.70 -26.80
N GLU A 273 6.73 -19.61 -28.14
CA GLU A 273 7.44 -18.54 -28.86
C GLU A 273 6.85 -17.16 -28.54
N VAL A 274 7.71 -16.14 -28.51
CA VAL A 274 7.31 -14.75 -28.23
C VAL A 274 7.47 -13.92 -29.49
N LEU A 275 6.44 -13.12 -29.77
CA LEU A 275 6.32 -12.27 -30.94
C LEU A 275 6.21 -10.82 -30.49
N GLU A 276 6.96 -9.92 -31.10
CA GLU A 276 6.77 -8.47 -31.02
C GLU A 276 5.75 -8.06 -32.08
N LEU A 277 4.70 -7.35 -31.70
CA LEU A 277 3.68 -6.85 -32.63
C LEU A 277 4.17 -5.55 -33.24
N LEU A 278 4.19 -5.48 -34.58
CA LEU A 278 4.70 -4.33 -35.32
C LEU A 278 3.61 -3.34 -35.73
N GLY A 279 2.35 -3.58 -35.34
CA GLY A 279 1.24 -2.69 -35.68
C GLY A 279 -0.13 -3.27 -35.30
N ALA A 280 -1.16 -2.67 -35.88
CA ALA A 280 -2.56 -2.98 -35.66
C ALA A 280 -2.96 -4.40 -36.10
N GLU A 281 -3.91 -5.02 -35.37
CA GLU A 281 -4.61 -6.20 -35.88
C GLU A 281 -5.50 -5.80 -37.06
N ALA A 282 -5.45 -6.57 -38.13
CA ALA A 282 -6.23 -6.34 -39.34
C ALA A 282 -7.07 -7.58 -39.67
N ALA A 283 -8.32 -7.37 -40.09
CA ALA A 283 -9.20 -8.45 -40.50
C ALA A 283 -8.77 -9.04 -41.86
N ASP A 284 -8.71 -10.36 -41.93
CA ASP A 284 -8.68 -11.14 -43.18
C ASP A 284 -10.10 -11.67 -43.40
N GLU A 285 -10.91 -10.89 -44.13
CA GLU A 285 -12.34 -11.16 -44.34
C GLU A 285 -12.58 -12.49 -45.07
N GLU A 286 -11.67 -12.86 -45.98
CA GLU A 286 -11.78 -14.09 -46.76
C GLU A 286 -11.67 -15.34 -45.87
N ALA A 287 -10.82 -15.27 -44.84
CA ALA A 287 -10.66 -16.35 -43.87
C ALA A 287 -11.47 -16.16 -42.58
N GLY A 288 -12.10 -15.00 -42.39
CA GLY A 288 -12.82 -14.67 -41.16
C GLY A 288 -11.93 -14.69 -39.91
N VAL A 289 -10.68 -14.26 -40.04
CA VAL A 289 -9.70 -14.25 -38.93
C VAL A 289 -9.06 -12.88 -38.72
N ARG A 290 -8.54 -12.63 -37.52
CA ARG A 290 -7.75 -11.44 -37.21
C ARG A 290 -6.27 -11.76 -37.32
N ARG A 291 -5.54 -10.89 -38.03
CA ARG A 291 -4.12 -11.09 -38.32
C ARG A 291 -3.32 -9.87 -37.90
N VAL A 292 -2.08 -10.09 -37.55
CA VAL A 292 -1.20 -9.00 -37.14
C VAL A 292 0.19 -9.24 -37.68
N ARG A 293 0.87 -8.16 -38.05
CA ARG A 293 2.27 -8.21 -38.43
C ARG A 293 3.12 -8.29 -37.17
N CYS A 294 4.05 -9.22 -37.14
CA CYS A 294 4.92 -9.44 -35.99
C CYS A 294 6.35 -9.76 -36.38
N HIS A 295 7.26 -9.54 -35.44
CA HIS A 295 8.64 -9.97 -35.45
C HIS A 295 8.84 -11.09 -34.42
N ALA A 296 9.26 -12.27 -34.87
CA ALA A 296 9.48 -13.40 -33.98
C ALA A 296 10.84 -13.29 -33.29
N LEU A 297 10.85 -13.21 -31.95
CA LEU A 297 12.08 -12.97 -31.19
C LEU A 297 13.07 -14.14 -31.23
N ARG A 298 12.61 -15.33 -31.58
CA ARG A 298 13.44 -16.54 -31.62
C ARG A 298 14.50 -16.50 -32.72
N ASP A 299 14.13 -16.01 -33.89
CA ASP A 299 14.94 -16.11 -35.11
C ASP A 299 14.90 -14.84 -35.98
N GLY A 300 14.21 -13.80 -35.52
CA GLY A 300 14.07 -12.53 -36.21
C GLY A 300 13.14 -12.57 -37.42
N ALA A 301 12.40 -13.66 -37.64
CA ALA A 301 11.50 -13.78 -38.78
C ALA A 301 10.32 -12.79 -38.64
N GLU A 302 10.09 -11.99 -39.69
CA GLU A 302 8.97 -11.06 -39.76
C GLU A 302 7.89 -11.57 -40.70
N GLY A 303 6.63 -11.41 -40.31
CA GLY A 303 5.50 -11.78 -41.14
C GLY A 303 4.17 -11.53 -40.46
N TRP A 304 3.11 -12.13 -40.99
CA TRP A 304 1.76 -12.07 -40.48
C TRP A 304 1.39 -13.37 -39.77
N VAL A 305 0.74 -13.23 -38.62
CA VAL A 305 0.25 -14.34 -37.81
C VAL A 305 -1.21 -14.12 -37.47
N THR A 306 -1.96 -15.22 -37.32
CA THR A 306 -3.35 -15.18 -36.86
C THR A 306 -3.38 -15.03 -35.34
N THR A 307 -4.09 -14.01 -34.83
CA THR A 307 -4.20 -13.77 -33.37
C THR A 307 -5.28 -14.64 -32.75
N SER A 308 -6.44 -14.72 -33.41
CA SER A 308 -7.58 -15.55 -33.04
C SER A 308 -8.21 -16.19 -34.28
N GLY A 309 -8.54 -17.48 -34.18
CA GLY A 309 -9.21 -18.22 -35.25
C GLY A 309 -10.68 -17.84 -35.43
N SER A 310 -11.32 -18.36 -36.47
CA SER A 310 -12.72 -18.05 -36.84
C SER A 310 -13.76 -18.35 -35.74
N ASN A 311 -13.46 -19.31 -34.85
CA ASN A 311 -14.30 -19.64 -33.70
C ASN A 311 -13.87 -18.92 -32.40
N GLY A 312 -13.08 -17.85 -32.50
CA GLY A 312 -12.57 -17.10 -31.34
C GLY A 312 -11.48 -17.82 -30.54
N THR A 313 -10.92 -18.92 -31.05
CA THR A 313 -9.83 -19.64 -30.38
C THR A 313 -8.55 -18.80 -30.42
N PRO A 314 -7.94 -18.43 -29.27
CA PRO A 314 -6.72 -17.63 -29.26
C PRO A 314 -5.51 -18.48 -29.65
N PHE A 315 -4.72 -18.00 -30.60
CA PHE A 315 -3.40 -18.54 -30.92
C PHE A 315 -2.29 -17.78 -30.22
N LEU A 316 -2.56 -16.51 -29.91
CA LEU A 316 -1.64 -15.61 -29.21
C LEU A 316 -2.29 -15.09 -27.92
N GLN A 317 -1.48 -14.93 -26.88
CA GLN A 317 -1.87 -14.35 -25.60
C GLN A 317 -0.96 -13.16 -25.28
N ASP A 318 -1.48 -12.12 -24.64
CA ASP A 318 -0.68 -10.98 -24.18
C ASP A 318 0.44 -11.45 -23.25
N TYR A 319 1.64 -10.93 -23.47
CA TYR A 319 2.81 -11.31 -22.70
C TYR A 319 3.56 -10.07 -22.22
N SER A 320 3.67 -9.94 -20.90
CA SER A 320 4.30 -8.79 -20.23
C SER A 320 5.82 -8.88 -20.12
N GLY A 321 6.46 -9.86 -20.77
CA GLY A 321 7.92 -10.00 -20.72
C GLY A 321 8.47 -10.48 -19.38
N VAL A 322 7.67 -11.17 -18.56
CA VAL A 322 8.12 -11.72 -17.28
C VAL A 322 8.81 -13.06 -17.51
N TYR A 323 10.02 -13.26 -16.99
CA TYR A 323 10.66 -14.57 -16.96
C TYR A 323 10.78 -15.07 -15.53
N LYS A 324 10.63 -16.38 -15.36
CA LYS A 324 10.87 -17.09 -14.10
C LYS A 324 12.23 -17.76 -14.16
N VAL A 325 13.03 -17.54 -13.13
CA VAL A 325 14.30 -18.25 -12.93
C VAL A 325 13.97 -19.70 -12.57
N VAL A 326 14.46 -20.65 -13.37
CA VAL A 326 14.27 -22.10 -13.14
C VAL A 326 15.53 -22.77 -12.60
N LYS A 327 16.70 -22.15 -12.82
CA LYS A 327 17.99 -22.58 -12.27
C LYS A 327 18.75 -21.38 -11.74
N GLU A 328 19.52 -21.59 -10.66
CA GLU A 328 20.35 -20.53 -10.08
C GLU A 328 21.26 -19.92 -11.16
N THR A 329 21.29 -18.59 -11.21
CA THR A 329 22.08 -17.82 -12.18
C THR A 329 22.55 -16.51 -11.55
N ILE A 330 23.56 -15.89 -12.14
CA ILE A 330 24.09 -14.61 -11.67
C ILE A 330 23.51 -13.44 -12.47
N LEU A 331 23.28 -12.33 -11.78
CA LEU A 331 22.98 -11.04 -12.35
C LEU A 331 24.29 -10.24 -12.45
N THR A 332 24.63 -9.78 -13.64
CA THR A 332 25.84 -8.98 -13.88
C THR A 332 25.47 -7.59 -14.41
N GLU A 333 26.34 -6.61 -14.20
CA GLU A 333 26.10 -5.26 -14.71
C GLU A 333 26.29 -5.16 -16.24
N ALA A 334 27.24 -5.93 -16.78
CA ALA A 334 27.61 -5.91 -18.19
C ALA A 334 27.00 -7.08 -19.00
N PHE A 335 26.80 -6.84 -20.30
CA PHE A 335 26.30 -7.83 -21.26
C PHE A 335 27.31 -8.95 -21.54
N GLU A 336 28.60 -8.70 -21.40
CA GLU A 336 29.62 -9.72 -21.54
C GLU A 336 29.92 -10.32 -20.16
N LEU A 337 30.05 -11.64 -20.09
CA LEU A 337 30.45 -12.32 -18.86
C LEU A 337 31.97 -12.29 -18.78
N ASP A 338 32.50 -11.30 -18.08
CA ASP A 338 33.92 -11.30 -17.74
C ASP A 338 34.12 -12.12 -16.45
N THR A 339 34.67 -13.33 -16.60
CA THR A 339 35.03 -14.19 -15.45
C THR A 339 36.32 -13.71 -14.76
N SER A 340 36.92 -12.62 -15.22
CA SER A 340 38.20 -12.09 -14.75
C SER A 340 37.99 -10.89 -13.81
N GLY A 341 37.90 -11.13 -12.50
CA GLY A 341 38.41 -10.16 -11.53
C GLY A 341 37.47 -9.17 -10.83
N GLY A 342 36.18 -9.47 -10.66
CA GLY A 342 35.34 -8.73 -9.70
C GLY A 342 35.66 -9.10 -8.25
N LYS A 343 35.98 -8.13 -7.38
CA LYS A 343 36.24 -8.34 -5.93
C LYS A 343 34.98 -8.59 -5.09
N GLU A 344 33.79 -8.50 -5.68
CA GLU A 344 32.52 -8.70 -4.99
C GLU A 344 31.81 -9.97 -5.46
N ALA A 345 31.14 -10.66 -4.53
CA ALA A 345 30.37 -11.85 -4.83
C ALA A 345 29.23 -11.48 -5.79
N PRO A 346 29.11 -12.14 -6.97
CA PRO A 346 28.08 -11.81 -7.93
C PRO A 346 26.71 -12.09 -7.33
N ARG A 347 25.79 -11.15 -7.53
CA ARG A 347 24.40 -11.27 -7.11
C ARG A 347 23.76 -12.49 -7.78
N LYS A 348 23.16 -13.38 -6.99
CA LYS A 348 22.54 -14.61 -7.46
C LYS A 348 21.02 -14.51 -7.46
N LEU A 349 20.40 -14.99 -8.54
CA LEU A 349 18.96 -15.20 -8.64
C LEU A 349 18.67 -16.68 -8.40
N ARG A 350 17.66 -16.96 -7.59
CA ARG A 350 17.27 -18.31 -7.17
C ARG A 350 16.12 -18.82 -8.04
N PRO A 351 15.97 -20.15 -8.17
CA PRO A 351 14.78 -20.73 -8.77
C PRO A 351 13.51 -20.19 -8.10
N GLY A 352 12.58 -19.69 -8.90
CA GLY A 352 11.36 -19.05 -8.43
C GLY A 352 11.35 -17.53 -8.55
N ASP A 353 12.52 -16.88 -8.61
CA ASP A 353 12.60 -15.43 -8.77
C ASP A 353 11.99 -15.00 -10.13
N LEU A 354 11.26 -13.89 -10.11
CA LEU A 354 10.64 -13.31 -11.31
C LEU A 354 11.41 -12.06 -11.73
N VAL A 355 11.62 -11.92 -13.05
CA VAL A 355 12.31 -10.77 -13.64
C VAL A 355 11.51 -10.20 -14.80
N ASP A 356 11.46 -8.88 -14.91
CA ASP A 356 10.85 -8.16 -16.02
C ASP A 356 11.91 -7.86 -17.08
N VAL A 357 11.70 -8.34 -18.31
CA VAL A 357 12.62 -8.13 -19.43
C VAL A 357 12.66 -6.65 -19.80
N ARG A 358 13.87 -6.08 -19.82
CA ARG A 358 14.18 -4.75 -20.34
C ARG A 358 14.79 -4.83 -21.73
N ILE A 359 15.67 -5.81 -21.95
CA ILE A 359 16.24 -6.15 -23.26
C ILE A 359 16.05 -7.65 -23.46
N TRP A 360 15.40 -8.01 -24.56
CA TRP A 360 15.10 -9.40 -24.91
C TRP A 360 16.36 -10.25 -25.09
N PRO A 361 16.25 -11.58 -24.95
CA PRO A 361 17.38 -12.49 -25.08
C PRO A 361 18.15 -12.26 -26.39
N LYS A 362 19.42 -11.91 -26.26
CA LYS A 362 20.37 -11.77 -27.37
C LYS A 362 21.56 -12.70 -27.12
N LYS A 363 22.11 -13.24 -28.20
CA LYS A 363 23.33 -14.03 -28.14
C LYS A 363 24.53 -13.13 -27.84
N ASP A 364 25.30 -13.48 -26.82
CA ASP A 364 26.65 -12.99 -26.62
C ASP A 364 27.59 -13.81 -27.51
N ASP A 365 28.10 -13.19 -28.58
CA ASP A 365 28.94 -13.88 -29.57
C ASP A 365 30.27 -14.36 -28.98
N LYS A 366 30.75 -13.77 -27.88
CA LYS A 366 31.99 -14.19 -27.22
C LYS A 366 31.80 -15.46 -26.40
N SER A 367 30.75 -15.51 -25.58
CA SER A 367 30.50 -16.66 -24.68
C SER A 367 29.57 -17.72 -25.27
N GLY A 368 28.84 -17.39 -26.34
CA GLY A 368 27.77 -18.21 -26.92
C GLY A 368 26.51 -18.28 -26.06
N LEU A 369 26.42 -17.49 -24.99
CA LEU A 369 25.30 -17.48 -24.05
C LEU A 369 24.15 -16.62 -24.59
N MET A 370 22.91 -17.05 -24.39
CA MET A 370 21.74 -16.19 -24.60
C MET A 370 21.50 -15.40 -23.33
N ARG A 371 21.70 -14.08 -23.39
CA ARG A 371 21.59 -13.18 -22.24
C ARG A 371 20.50 -12.16 -22.46
N LEU A 372 19.77 -11.83 -21.40
CA LEU A 372 18.73 -10.79 -21.42
C LEU A 372 19.03 -9.77 -20.32
N LYS A 373 18.64 -8.51 -20.53
CA LYS A 373 18.70 -7.48 -19.48
C LYS A 373 17.34 -7.44 -18.80
N CYS A 374 17.29 -7.51 -17.48
CA CYS A 374 16.04 -7.53 -16.73
C CYS A 374 16.11 -6.72 -15.44
N LYS A 375 14.93 -6.34 -14.95
CA LYS A 375 14.71 -5.80 -13.61
C LYS A 375 14.18 -6.92 -12.71
N CYS A 376 14.83 -7.15 -11.57
CA CYS A 376 14.38 -8.16 -10.61
C CYS A 376 13.13 -7.66 -9.88
N ARG A 377 12.07 -8.47 -9.80
CA ARG A 377 10.85 -8.06 -9.07
C ARG A 377 11.02 -8.04 -7.55
N THR A 378 11.99 -8.78 -7.04
CA THR A 378 12.24 -8.90 -5.60
C THR A 378 12.75 -7.60 -4.96
N ASP A 379 13.54 -6.82 -5.68
CA ASP A 379 14.19 -5.61 -5.15
C ASP A 379 14.50 -4.53 -6.20
N GLY A 380 14.02 -4.68 -7.43
CA GLY A 380 14.17 -3.69 -8.48
C GLY A 380 15.56 -3.59 -9.12
N THR A 381 16.52 -4.45 -8.76
CA THR A 381 17.88 -4.37 -9.34
C THR A 381 17.86 -4.72 -10.83
N VAL A 382 18.53 -3.91 -11.64
CA VAL A 382 18.62 -4.10 -13.09
C VAL A 382 19.99 -4.69 -13.46
N GLY A 383 20.00 -5.69 -14.32
CA GLY A 383 21.25 -6.27 -14.82
C GLY A 383 21.02 -7.31 -15.92
N TRP A 384 22.10 -7.93 -16.36
CA TRP A 384 22.13 -8.98 -17.35
C TRP A 384 22.14 -10.36 -16.71
N VAL A 385 21.32 -11.26 -17.24
CA VAL A 385 21.21 -12.63 -16.78
C VAL A 385 21.25 -13.59 -17.96
N THR A 386 21.85 -14.77 -17.76
CA THR A 386 21.87 -15.83 -18.77
C THR A 386 20.53 -16.53 -18.79
N ALA A 387 19.81 -16.48 -19.91
CA ALA A 387 18.55 -17.18 -20.11
C ALA A 387 18.77 -18.62 -20.59
N VAL A 388 19.71 -18.83 -21.52
CA VAL A 388 20.10 -20.14 -22.03
C VAL A 388 21.63 -20.22 -22.11
N GLY A 389 22.20 -21.27 -21.54
CA GLY A 389 23.61 -21.57 -21.59
C GLY A 389 24.07 -22.06 -22.97
N ASN A 390 25.39 -22.09 -23.19
CA ASN A 390 26.00 -22.52 -24.45
C ASN A 390 25.74 -24.00 -24.80
N THR A 391 25.43 -24.83 -23.81
CA THR A 391 25.01 -26.24 -23.97
C THR A 391 23.50 -26.41 -24.11
N GLY A 392 22.73 -25.32 -24.22
CA GLY A 392 21.26 -25.36 -24.29
C GLY A 392 20.57 -25.46 -22.92
N THR A 393 21.31 -25.34 -21.83
CA THR A 393 20.71 -25.36 -20.48
C THR A 393 19.86 -24.10 -20.26
N THR A 394 18.56 -24.26 -20.04
CA THR A 394 17.66 -23.14 -19.71
C THR A 394 17.78 -22.75 -18.23
N PHE A 395 17.97 -21.46 -17.98
CA PHE A 395 18.04 -20.84 -16.65
C PHE A 395 16.83 -19.96 -16.38
N LEU A 396 16.27 -19.33 -17.42
CA LEU A 396 15.06 -18.53 -17.35
C LEU A 396 14.03 -19.03 -18.35
N GLU A 397 12.78 -19.14 -17.91
CA GLU A 397 11.66 -19.57 -18.74
C GLU A 397 10.53 -18.55 -18.66
N ALA A 398 9.89 -18.29 -19.79
CA ALA A 398 8.62 -17.56 -19.81
C ALA A 398 7.59 -18.37 -19.02
N PRO A 399 6.97 -17.83 -17.95
CA PRO A 399 5.93 -18.52 -17.19
C PRO A 399 4.91 -19.13 -18.13
N THR A 400 4.62 -20.41 -17.93
CA THR A 400 3.48 -21.04 -18.56
C THR A 400 2.32 -20.81 -17.62
N ASP A 401 1.32 -20.03 -18.05
CA ASP A 401 0.07 -19.92 -17.31
C ASP A 401 -0.54 -21.32 -17.26
N LYS A 402 -0.51 -21.94 -16.08
CA LYS A 402 -1.25 -23.14 -15.73
C LYS A 402 -2.15 -22.82 -14.56
#